data_AF-D8LL49-F1
#
_entry.id   AF-D8LL49-F1
#
_cell.length_a   1.000
_cell.length_b   1.000
_cell.length_c   1.000
_cell.angle_alpha   90.00
_cell.angle_beta   90.00
_cell.angle_gamma   90.00
#
_symmetry.space_group_name_H-M   'P 1'
#
loop_
_entity.id
_entity.type
_entity.pdbx_description
1 polymer ?
#
loop_
_entity_poly.entity_id
_entity_poly.type
_entity_poly.pdbx_seq_one_letter_code
_entity_poly.pdbx_strand_id
1 'polypeptide(L)'
;MHRASQAASQANKAPHQLAMKMKSRTSLVLGSCAAIAALRGADAFVPPTGGFATARSSAVHVSSTSSRRGCSGVERSARPRRTGRQQEGQGDALMAQMTDEEMALDQALIQRVTQEVEAESGVELDQLINPAKVINLERDLVKLRAALEDEPGTDREAIEEEIAKKESTLVKEKRMYMQGWLKKVFVGQAVITTILGGLMASDQVPFFPHVDISIQVLGFWFVWLFTVPSLRARKPGASEKVALDIAFLATPVVSFAMPFITKEPVPIYWANIATLVACYGYGFTVGKPDDGEGGASKSQPKWLKFIFKSLDFGSGQERGVRGAARDRLNEKKQEKQEQEQEEQSQD
;
A
#
# COMPACT_ATOMS: atom_id res chain seq x y z
N MET A 1 -12.59 -56.62 -55.73
CA MET A 1 -13.21 -55.74 -54.71
C MET A 1 -12.24 -55.41 -53.55
N HIS A 2 -11.03 -54.91 -53.83
CA HIS A 2 -10.08 -54.53 -52.77
C HIS A 2 -9.28 -53.23 -53.02
N ARG A 3 -9.59 -52.50 -54.11
CA ARG A 3 -8.93 -51.21 -54.43
C ARG A 3 -9.81 -49.97 -54.26
N ALA A 4 -11.10 -50.14 -53.95
CA ALA A 4 -12.03 -49.02 -53.73
C ALA A 4 -12.16 -48.59 -52.25
N SER A 5 -11.58 -49.33 -51.30
CA SER A 5 -11.68 -49.04 -49.86
C SER A 5 -10.50 -48.27 -49.27
N GLN A 6 -9.42 -48.04 -50.02
CA GLN A 6 -8.24 -47.32 -49.52
C GLN A 6 -8.22 -45.81 -49.85
N ALA A 7 -9.10 -45.34 -50.73
CA ALA A 7 -9.15 -43.91 -51.11
C ALA A 7 -9.95 -43.04 -50.13
N ALA A 8 -10.78 -43.62 -49.25
CA ALA A 8 -11.61 -42.87 -48.31
C ALA A 8 -10.96 -42.61 -46.93
N SER A 9 -9.78 -43.18 -46.66
CA SER A 9 -9.12 -43.07 -45.33
C SER A 9 -7.99 -42.02 -45.28
N GLN A 10 -7.62 -41.40 -46.42
CA GLN A 10 -6.54 -40.40 -46.47
C GLN A 10 -7.01 -38.93 -46.44
N ALA A 11 -8.31 -38.65 -46.36
CA ALA A 11 -8.84 -37.27 -46.39
C ALA A 11 -9.03 -36.59 -45.02
N ASN A 12 -8.63 -37.24 -43.90
CA ASN A 12 -8.92 -36.72 -42.55
C ASN A 12 -7.66 -36.55 -41.66
N LYS A 13 -6.51 -36.17 -42.24
CA LYS A 13 -5.26 -35.89 -41.51
C LYS A 13 -4.58 -34.56 -41.89
N ALA A 14 -5.37 -33.52 -42.16
CA ALA A 14 -4.85 -32.16 -42.26
C ALA A 14 -5.90 -31.17 -41.72
N PRO A 15 -5.78 -30.77 -40.44
CA PRO A 15 -5.31 -29.40 -40.19
C PRO A 15 -4.57 -29.26 -38.85
N HIS A 16 -3.33 -29.77 -38.73
CA HIS A 16 -2.51 -29.53 -37.53
C HIS A 16 -1.01 -29.26 -37.79
N GLN A 17 -0.62 -29.02 -39.06
CA GLN A 17 0.79 -28.80 -39.44
C GLN A 17 1.01 -27.45 -40.14
N LEU A 18 0.23 -26.42 -39.80
CA LEU A 18 0.42 -25.03 -40.26
C LEU A 18 0.54 -24.03 -39.11
N ALA A 19 0.82 -24.49 -37.88
CA ALA A 19 0.95 -23.65 -36.69
C ALA A 19 2.31 -23.77 -35.96
N MET A 20 3.35 -24.31 -36.59
CA MET A 20 4.69 -24.45 -36.00
C MET A 20 5.83 -24.10 -36.98
N LYS A 21 5.74 -22.94 -37.66
CA LYS A 21 6.90 -22.38 -38.39
C LYS A 21 7.00 -20.86 -38.36
N MET A 22 6.56 -20.25 -37.26
CA MET A 22 6.72 -18.82 -36.98
C MET A 22 7.28 -18.58 -35.57
N LYS A 23 8.39 -19.24 -35.25
CA LYS A 23 9.21 -18.96 -34.06
C LYS A 23 10.67 -19.34 -34.36
N SER A 24 11.33 -18.56 -35.21
CA SER A 24 12.80 -18.44 -35.22
C SER A 24 13.20 -17.47 -36.33
N ARG A 25 13.31 -16.18 -35.99
CA ARG A 25 14.11 -15.15 -36.66
C ARG A 25 13.92 -13.83 -35.91
N THR A 26 14.59 -13.73 -34.77
CA THR A 26 14.80 -12.44 -34.09
C THR A 26 16.29 -12.23 -34.04
N SER A 27 16.87 -11.85 -35.18
CA SER A 27 18.20 -11.25 -35.24
C SER A 27 18.05 -9.76 -34.99
N LEU A 28 18.50 -9.35 -33.80
CA LEU A 28 19.43 -8.25 -33.59
C LEU A 28 19.79 -7.43 -34.86
N VAL A 29 19.23 -6.23 -35.03
CA VAL A 29 19.88 -5.11 -35.74
C VAL A 29 19.45 -3.79 -35.08
N LEU A 30 20.46 -2.99 -34.73
CA LEU A 30 20.42 -1.60 -34.28
C LEU A 30 19.66 -0.69 -35.27
N GLY A 31 19.14 0.43 -34.79
CA GLY A 31 19.10 1.64 -35.64
C GLY A 31 17.88 2.54 -35.46
N SER A 32 18.13 3.62 -34.71
CA SER A 32 17.58 4.97 -34.79
C SER A 32 16.60 5.38 -35.90
N CYS A 33 15.81 6.40 -35.53
CA CYS A 33 15.26 7.50 -36.31
C CYS A 33 13.80 7.42 -36.79
N ALA A 34 13.04 8.39 -36.29
CA ALA A 34 12.02 9.18 -36.99
C ALA A 34 10.71 8.48 -37.41
N ALA A 35 9.65 8.78 -36.66
CA ALA A 35 8.30 8.93 -37.21
C ALA A 35 7.45 9.87 -36.34
N ILE A 36 7.74 11.17 -36.44
CA ILE A 36 6.75 12.23 -36.26
C ILE A 36 5.92 12.23 -37.56
N ALA A 37 4.63 11.92 -37.47
CA ALA A 37 3.54 12.51 -38.28
C ALA A 37 2.34 11.56 -38.29
N ALA A 38 1.32 11.89 -37.52
CA ALA A 38 -0.10 11.87 -37.92
C ALA A 38 -0.96 11.90 -36.66
N LEU A 39 -1.48 13.07 -36.31
CA LEU A 39 -2.82 13.25 -35.76
C LEU A 39 -3.17 14.75 -35.88
N ARG A 40 -3.59 15.11 -37.10
CA ARG A 40 -4.45 16.27 -37.35
C ARG A 40 -5.89 15.84 -37.06
N GLY A 41 -6.59 16.61 -36.23
CA GLY A 41 -8.00 16.40 -35.93
C GLY A 41 -8.41 17.09 -34.64
N ALA A 42 -8.15 18.40 -34.54
CA ALA A 42 -8.67 19.24 -33.47
C ALA A 42 -9.93 19.93 -34.00
N ASP A 43 -11.10 19.48 -33.55
CA ASP A 43 -12.30 20.31 -33.51
C ASP A 43 -12.35 21.05 -32.17
N ALA A 44 -12.68 22.33 -32.29
CA ALA A 44 -12.55 23.35 -31.28
C ALA A 44 -13.48 23.13 -30.07
N PHE A 45 -12.90 23.11 -28.87
CA PHE A 45 -13.63 23.34 -27.62
C PHE A 45 -13.33 24.75 -27.12
N VAL A 46 -14.32 25.63 -27.30
CA VAL A 46 -14.33 27.01 -26.78
C VAL A 46 -14.87 26.98 -25.35
N PRO A 47 -14.10 27.35 -24.31
CA PRO A 47 -14.66 27.54 -22.98
C PRO A 47 -15.36 28.91 -22.88
N PRO A 48 -16.49 29.02 -22.16
CA PRO A 48 -17.18 30.29 -21.97
C PRO A 48 -16.40 31.20 -21.00
N THR A 49 -16.20 32.44 -21.43
CA THR A 49 -15.75 33.58 -20.63
C THR A 49 -16.81 33.91 -19.57
N GLY A 50 -16.57 33.51 -18.32
CA GLY A 50 -17.31 33.95 -17.14
C GLY A 50 -16.52 34.99 -16.35
N GLY A 51 -17.09 36.18 -16.19
CA GLY A 51 -16.41 37.39 -15.72
C GLY A 51 -15.89 37.36 -14.29
N PHE A 52 -14.76 38.07 -14.12
CA PHE A 52 -14.23 38.53 -12.85
C PHE A 52 -15.19 39.56 -12.22
N ALA A 53 -15.89 39.15 -11.17
CA ALA A 53 -16.52 40.08 -10.24
C ALA A 53 -15.53 40.39 -9.11
N THR A 54 -14.99 41.61 -9.12
CA THR A 54 -14.21 42.21 -8.04
C THR A 54 -15.07 42.40 -6.80
N ALA A 55 -14.88 41.59 -5.77
CA ALA A 55 -15.42 41.85 -4.44
C ALA A 55 -14.41 42.68 -3.62
N ARG A 56 -14.81 43.92 -3.36
CA ARG A 56 -14.14 44.91 -2.50
C ARG A 56 -13.90 44.34 -1.10
N SER A 57 -12.64 44.35 -0.68
CA SER A 57 -12.21 44.15 0.70
C SER A 57 -12.48 45.45 1.47
N SER A 58 -13.47 45.43 2.37
CA SER A 58 -13.68 46.47 3.36
C SER A 58 -12.99 46.06 4.65
N ALA A 59 -11.90 46.74 4.95
CA ALA A 59 -11.17 46.66 6.20
C ALA A 59 -12.09 47.05 7.37
N VAL A 60 -12.27 46.13 8.32
CA VAL A 60 -12.86 46.42 9.62
C VAL A 60 -11.72 46.72 10.59
N HIS A 61 -11.63 47.99 10.96
CA HIS A 61 -10.83 48.52 12.05
C HIS A 61 -11.29 47.91 13.37
N VAL A 62 -10.45 47.11 14.03
CA VAL A 62 -10.66 46.70 15.43
C VAL A 62 -9.81 47.60 16.30
N SER A 63 -10.48 48.54 16.98
CA SER A 63 -9.89 49.46 17.94
C SER A 63 -9.51 48.74 19.22
N SER A 64 -8.26 48.94 19.63
CA SER A 64 -7.71 48.54 20.92
C SER A 64 -8.32 49.38 22.06
N THR A 65 -9.02 48.74 22.99
CA THR A 65 -9.33 49.32 24.29
C THR A 65 -8.66 48.51 25.38
N SER A 66 -7.60 49.09 25.95
CA SER A 66 -6.98 48.61 27.17
C SER A 66 -7.92 48.81 28.34
N SER A 67 -8.33 47.74 29.01
CA SER A 67 -8.94 47.83 30.33
C SER A 67 -8.19 46.93 31.30
N ARG A 68 -7.43 47.59 32.18
CA ARG A 68 -6.85 47.02 33.40
C ARG A 68 -7.97 46.49 34.28
N ARG A 69 -7.92 45.21 34.67
CA ARG A 69 -8.54 44.73 35.90
C ARG A 69 -7.94 43.40 36.38
N GLY A 70 -7.40 43.44 37.59
CA GLY A 70 -7.47 42.38 38.60
C GLY A 70 -6.79 41.05 38.31
N CYS A 71 -5.51 40.93 38.70
CA CYS A 71 -4.94 39.64 39.05
C CYS A 71 -5.34 39.31 40.49
N SER A 72 -6.33 38.43 40.66
CA SER A 72 -6.58 37.72 41.92
C SER A 72 -6.36 36.23 41.68
N GLY A 73 -5.57 35.63 42.56
CA GLY A 73 -4.98 34.30 42.43
C GLY A 73 -5.95 33.18 42.10
N VAL A 74 -5.50 32.33 41.18
CA VAL A 74 -6.02 30.97 41.04
C VAL A 74 -4.83 30.06 41.32
N GLU A 75 -4.90 29.39 42.47
CA GLU A 75 -3.98 28.34 42.88
C GLU A 75 -3.86 27.30 41.77
N ARG A 76 -2.62 27.07 41.32
CA ARG A 76 -2.27 25.92 40.50
C ARG A 76 -2.35 24.68 41.37
N SER A 77 -3.53 24.06 41.41
CA SER A 77 -3.65 22.66 41.76
C SER A 77 -2.85 21.83 40.75
N ALA A 78 -1.80 21.19 41.24
CA ALA A 78 -0.92 20.33 40.49
C ALA A 78 -1.72 19.14 39.92
N ARG A 79 -2.01 19.17 38.61
CA ARG A 79 -2.40 17.96 37.89
C ARG A 79 -1.19 17.02 37.84
N PRO A 80 -1.30 15.77 38.32
CA PRO A 80 -0.26 14.80 38.11
C PRO A 80 -0.11 14.55 36.60
N ARG A 81 1.14 14.65 36.16
CA ARG A 81 1.62 14.39 34.81
C ARG A 81 1.36 12.90 34.51
N ARG A 82 0.24 12.60 33.84
CA ARG A 82 -0.08 11.24 33.38
C ARG A 82 0.96 10.86 32.32
N THR A 83 1.91 10.04 32.74
CA THR A 83 2.97 9.42 31.94
C THR A 83 2.34 8.50 30.89
N GLY A 84 2.13 9.02 29.68
CA GLY A 84 1.75 8.22 28.50
C GLY A 84 2.90 7.38 27.95
N ARG A 85 3.55 6.57 28.80
CA ARG A 85 4.73 5.76 28.40
C ARG A 85 4.74 4.33 28.95
N GLN A 86 3.59 3.78 29.31
CA GLN A 86 3.50 2.41 29.86
C GLN A 86 2.31 1.59 29.34
N GLN A 87 1.86 1.81 28.09
CA GLN A 87 0.94 0.85 27.44
C GLN A 87 1.57 0.02 26.33
N GLU A 88 2.78 0.34 25.87
CA GLU A 88 3.45 -0.44 24.80
C GLU A 88 4.10 -1.74 25.30
N GLY A 89 4.46 -1.84 26.58
CA GLY A 89 5.09 -3.05 27.14
C GLY A 89 4.13 -4.06 27.79
N GLN A 90 2.84 -3.71 27.92
CA GLN A 90 1.86 -4.57 28.58
C GLN A 90 1.08 -5.43 27.59
N GLY A 91 1.11 -5.11 26.29
CA GLY A 91 0.53 -5.94 25.23
C GLY A 91 1.27 -7.26 25.04
N ASP A 92 2.60 -7.27 25.09
CA ASP A 92 3.40 -8.47 24.80
C ASP A 92 3.43 -9.46 25.98
N ALA A 93 3.35 -8.99 27.22
CA ALA A 93 3.32 -9.84 28.40
C ALA A 93 1.93 -10.43 28.71
N LEU A 94 0.85 -9.74 28.32
CA LEU A 94 -0.53 -10.24 28.52
C LEU A 94 -0.90 -11.35 27.51
N MET A 95 -0.29 -11.33 26.32
CA MET A 95 -0.54 -12.33 25.28
C MET A 95 0.14 -13.68 25.58
N ALA A 96 1.13 -13.73 26.48
CA ALA A 96 1.76 -14.97 26.93
C ALA A 96 0.90 -15.77 27.92
N GLN A 97 -0.29 -15.28 28.28
CA GLN A 97 -1.25 -15.93 29.17
C GLN A 97 -2.64 -16.16 28.54
N MET A 98 -2.81 -15.95 27.23
CA MET A 98 -4.05 -16.35 26.56
C MET A 98 -4.07 -17.86 26.42
N THR A 99 -5.17 -18.49 26.85
CA THR A 99 -5.37 -19.93 26.65
C THR A 99 -5.58 -20.23 25.17
N ASP A 100 -5.28 -21.46 24.74
CA ASP A 100 -5.50 -21.89 23.36
C ASP A 100 -6.97 -21.71 22.92
N GLU A 101 -7.91 -21.81 23.87
CA GLU A 101 -9.33 -21.57 23.69
C GLU A 101 -9.65 -20.09 23.40
N GLU A 102 -9.08 -19.15 24.16
CA GLU A 102 -9.27 -17.71 23.93
C GLU A 102 -8.71 -17.27 22.57
N MET A 103 -7.58 -17.85 22.15
CA MET A 103 -7.02 -17.61 20.81
C MET A 103 -7.92 -18.14 19.69
N ALA A 104 -8.54 -19.31 19.88
CA ALA A 104 -9.48 -19.87 18.91
C ALA A 104 -10.74 -19.02 18.77
N LEU A 105 -11.28 -18.52 19.89
CA LEU A 105 -12.42 -17.59 19.90
C LEU A 105 -12.09 -16.26 19.21
N ASP A 106 -10.91 -15.70 19.48
CA ASP A 106 -10.44 -14.49 18.80
C ASP A 106 -10.29 -14.73 17.28
N GLN A 107 -9.80 -15.90 16.85
CA GLN A 107 -9.73 -16.24 15.41
C GLN A 107 -11.10 -16.34 14.76
N ALA A 108 -12.07 -17.01 15.42
CA ALA A 108 -13.44 -17.11 14.93
C ALA A 108 -14.13 -15.73 14.84
N LEU A 109 -13.90 -14.87 15.85
CA LEU A 109 -14.38 -13.49 15.85
C LEU A 109 -13.79 -12.72 14.66
N ILE A 110 -12.48 -12.82 14.43
CA ILE A 110 -11.84 -12.11 13.31
C ILE A 110 -12.40 -12.58 11.97
N GLN A 111 -12.59 -13.90 11.76
CA GLN A 111 -13.17 -14.42 10.52
C GLN A 111 -14.59 -13.88 10.28
N ARG A 112 -15.43 -13.87 11.32
CA ARG A 112 -16.77 -13.30 11.25
C ARG A 112 -16.73 -11.81 10.89
N VAL A 113 -15.90 -11.04 11.58
CA VAL A 113 -15.77 -9.60 11.35
C VAL A 113 -15.22 -9.32 9.94
N THR A 114 -14.28 -10.15 9.46
CA THR A 114 -13.77 -10.06 8.09
C THR A 114 -14.89 -10.26 7.07
N GLN A 115 -15.69 -11.32 7.19
CA GLN A 115 -16.81 -11.59 6.28
C GLN A 115 -17.87 -10.48 6.33
N GLU A 116 -18.17 -9.96 7.52
CA GLU A 116 -19.15 -8.89 7.68
C GLU A 116 -18.67 -7.58 7.02
N VAL A 117 -17.41 -7.21 7.25
CA VAL A 117 -16.81 -6.02 6.64
C VAL A 117 -16.72 -6.16 5.12
N GLU A 118 -16.36 -7.34 4.63
CA GLU A 118 -16.32 -7.63 3.20
C GLU A 118 -17.72 -7.56 2.57
N ALA A 119 -18.75 -8.08 3.25
CA ALA A 119 -20.13 -8.00 2.77
C ALA A 119 -20.69 -6.56 2.76
N GLU A 120 -20.38 -5.75 3.78
CA GLU A 120 -20.89 -4.37 3.87
C GLU A 120 -20.12 -3.40 2.95
N SER A 121 -18.80 -3.53 2.90
CA SER A 121 -17.93 -2.55 2.23
C SER A 121 -17.36 -3.02 0.89
N GLY A 122 -17.39 -4.32 0.61
CA GLY A 122 -16.71 -4.92 -0.55
C GLY A 122 -15.18 -4.90 -0.43
N VAL A 123 -14.65 -4.70 0.77
CA VAL A 123 -13.21 -4.54 1.04
C VAL A 123 -12.79 -5.47 2.17
N GLU A 124 -11.62 -6.08 2.05
CA GLU A 124 -11.03 -6.93 3.09
C GLU A 124 -10.68 -6.13 4.37
N LEU A 125 -10.72 -6.83 5.51
CA LEU A 125 -10.51 -6.22 6.84
C LEU A 125 -9.17 -5.48 6.95
N ASP A 126 -8.12 -5.98 6.31
CA ASP A 126 -6.76 -5.44 6.35
C ASP A 126 -6.60 -4.11 5.60
N GLN A 127 -7.47 -3.82 4.63
CA GLN A 127 -7.44 -2.56 3.88
C GLN A 127 -8.10 -1.39 4.62
N LEU A 128 -8.77 -1.66 5.74
CA LEU A 128 -9.31 -0.62 6.60
C LEU A 128 -8.17 0.26 7.13
N ILE A 129 -8.50 1.51 7.45
CA ILE A 129 -7.52 2.42 8.03
C ILE A 129 -7.03 1.91 9.39
N ASN A 130 -7.89 1.23 10.15
CA ASN A 130 -7.59 0.71 11.47
C ASN A 130 -8.26 -0.65 11.78
N PRO A 131 -7.80 -1.76 11.18
CA PRO A 131 -8.35 -3.10 11.40
C PRO A 131 -8.33 -3.53 12.87
N ALA A 132 -7.23 -3.24 13.58
CA ALA A 132 -7.08 -3.62 14.98
C ALA A 132 -8.12 -2.94 15.89
N LYS A 133 -8.47 -1.69 15.60
CA LYS A 133 -9.49 -0.97 16.35
C LYS A 133 -10.89 -1.55 16.10
N VAL A 134 -11.20 -1.97 14.88
CA VAL A 134 -12.47 -2.65 14.58
C VAL A 134 -12.58 -3.94 15.37
N ILE A 135 -11.55 -4.78 15.37
CA ILE A 135 -11.55 -6.04 16.13
C ILE A 135 -11.67 -5.77 17.64
N ASN A 136 -10.96 -4.77 18.17
CA ASN A 136 -11.05 -4.43 19.58
C ASN A 136 -12.45 -3.88 19.96
N LEU A 137 -13.08 -3.08 19.09
CA LEU A 137 -14.45 -2.58 19.29
C LEU A 137 -15.48 -3.71 19.27
N GLU A 138 -15.34 -4.68 18.37
CA GLU A 138 -16.21 -5.86 18.32
C GLU A 138 -16.05 -6.72 19.57
N ARG A 139 -14.81 -6.96 20.02
CA ARG A 139 -14.55 -7.67 21.27
C ARG A 139 -15.18 -6.96 22.46
N ASP A 140 -15.04 -5.64 22.52
CA ASP A 140 -15.64 -4.82 23.56
C ASP A 140 -17.18 -4.86 23.53
N LEU A 141 -17.79 -4.88 22.34
CA LEU A 141 -19.24 -5.01 22.20
C LEU A 141 -19.73 -6.38 22.67
N VAL A 142 -19.01 -7.45 22.35
CA VAL A 142 -19.34 -8.79 22.86
C VAL A 142 -19.28 -8.83 24.39
N LYS A 143 -18.24 -8.22 24.99
CA LYS A 143 -18.11 -8.13 26.46
C LYS A 143 -19.22 -7.31 27.10
N LEU A 144 -19.56 -6.15 26.54
CA LEU A 144 -20.64 -5.30 27.05
C LEU A 144 -22.01 -5.95 26.92
N ARG A 145 -22.26 -6.67 25.82
CA ARG A 145 -23.52 -7.41 25.61
C ARG A 145 -23.65 -8.59 26.59
N ALA A 146 -22.55 -9.31 26.86
CA ALA A 146 -22.56 -10.35 27.89
C ALA A 146 -22.83 -9.76 29.29
N ALA A 147 -22.20 -8.64 29.64
CA ALA A 147 -22.47 -7.95 30.91
C ALA A 147 -23.93 -7.48 31.03
N LEU A 148 -24.56 -7.11 29.91
CA LEU A 148 -25.98 -6.74 29.86
C LEU A 148 -26.92 -7.92 30.17
N GLU A 149 -26.52 -9.15 29.83
CA GLU A 149 -27.30 -10.37 30.13
C GLU A 149 -27.22 -10.76 31.61
N ASP A 150 -26.10 -10.47 32.27
CA ASP A 150 -25.82 -10.84 33.66
C ASP A 150 -26.35 -9.82 34.70
N GLU A 151 -26.52 -8.54 34.34
CA GLU A 151 -26.94 -7.48 35.29
C GLU A 151 -28.43 -7.05 35.14
N PRO A 152 -29.31 -7.38 36.11
CA PRO A 152 -30.66 -6.83 36.18
C PRO A 152 -30.69 -5.54 37.01
N GLY A 153 -30.75 -4.35 36.38
CA GLY A 153 -30.93 -3.10 37.14
C GLY A 153 -30.62 -1.78 36.43
N THR A 154 -30.33 -0.75 37.24
CA THR A 154 -30.08 0.65 36.85
C THR A 154 -28.82 0.85 36.00
N ASP A 155 -27.83 -0.04 36.14
CA ASP A 155 -26.58 0.00 35.37
C ASP A 155 -26.77 -0.46 33.90
N ARG A 156 -27.91 -1.11 33.61
CA ARG A 156 -28.29 -1.55 32.27
C ARG A 156 -28.38 -0.39 31.28
N GLU A 157 -28.98 0.74 31.68
CA GLU A 157 -29.12 1.92 30.82
C GLU A 157 -27.75 2.52 30.46
N ALA A 158 -26.79 2.51 31.40
CA ALA A 158 -25.43 2.98 31.15
C ALA A 158 -24.68 2.06 30.18
N ILE A 159 -24.83 0.73 30.32
CA ILE A 159 -24.25 -0.27 29.42
C ILE A 159 -24.84 -0.12 28.01
N GLU A 160 -26.16 0.07 27.88
CA GLU A 160 -26.83 0.30 26.60
C GLU A 160 -26.32 1.58 25.91
N GLU A 161 -26.07 2.65 26.66
CA GLU A 161 -25.49 3.89 26.11
C GLU A 161 -24.03 3.68 25.63
N GLU A 162 -23.23 2.90 26.35
CA GLU A 162 -21.87 2.54 25.92
C GLU A 162 -21.86 1.66 24.67
N ILE A 163 -22.78 0.69 24.58
CA ILE A 163 -22.98 -0.15 23.39
C ILE A 163 -23.30 0.75 22.19
N ALA A 164 -24.28 1.65 22.31
CA ALA A 164 -24.66 2.56 21.22
C ALA A 164 -23.49 3.46 20.78
N LYS A 165 -22.69 3.97 21.72
CA LYS A 165 -21.48 4.76 21.42
C LYS A 165 -20.44 3.94 20.66
N LYS A 166 -20.14 2.71 21.10
CA LYS A 166 -19.16 1.83 20.45
C LYS A 166 -19.64 1.35 19.08
N GLU A 167 -20.93 1.03 18.92
CA GLU A 167 -21.53 0.70 17.62
C GLU A 167 -21.43 1.86 16.62
N SER A 168 -21.75 3.08 17.06
CA SER A 168 -21.62 4.26 16.18
C SER A 168 -20.17 4.49 15.73
N THR A 169 -19.20 4.18 16.61
CA THR A 169 -17.77 4.28 16.31
C THR A 169 -17.34 3.16 15.37
N LEU A 170 -17.82 1.94 15.61
CA LEU A 170 -17.57 0.77 14.77
C LEU A 170 -18.03 1.01 13.33
N VAL A 171 -19.24 1.54 13.12
CA VAL A 171 -19.76 1.87 11.79
C VAL A 171 -18.88 2.92 11.09
N LYS A 172 -18.39 3.93 11.83
CA LYS A 172 -17.44 4.91 11.27
C LYS A 172 -16.12 4.25 10.86
N GLU A 173 -15.56 3.40 11.72
CA GLU A 173 -14.29 2.70 11.45
C GLU A 173 -14.41 1.70 10.29
N LYS A 174 -15.51 0.94 10.19
CA LYS A 174 -15.80 0.03 9.05
C LYS A 174 -15.85 0.78 7.72
N ARG A 175 -16.34 2.03 7.72
CA ARG A 175 -16.44 2.88 6.52
C ARG A 175 -15.17 3.66 6.19
N MET A 176 -14.22 3.75 7.12
CA MET A 176 -12.93 4.40 6.91
C MET A 176 -11.95 3.44 6.22
N TYR A 177 -12.13 3.24 4.91
CA TYR A 177 -11.16 2.55 4.05
C TYR A 177 -10.60 3.48 2.98
N MET A 178 -9.38 3.18 2.50
CA MET A 178 -8.79 3.95 1.41
C MET A 178 -9.51 3.60 0.10
N GLN A 179 -10.32 4.53 -0.39
CA GLN A 179 -11.17 4.34 -1.56
C GLN A 179 -10.35 3.84 -2.78
N GLY A 180 -10.85 2.82 -3.47
CA GLY A 180 -10.17 2.23 -4.63
C GLY A 180 -9.91 3.23 -5.76
N TRP A 181 -10.81 4.22 -5.95
CA TRP A 181 -10.60 5.30 -6.92
C TRP A 181 -9.42 6.20 -6.55
N LEU A 182 -9.19 6.45 -5.26
CA LEU A 182 -8.07 7.26 -4.77
C LEU A 182 -6.73 6.55 -5.02
N LYS A 183 -6.69 5.22 -4.86
CA LYS A 183 -5.51 4.41 -5.24
C LYS A 183 -5.19 4.56 -6.74
N LYS A 184 -6.22 4.59 -7.60
CA LYS A 184 -6.05 4.80 -9.05
C LYS A 184 -5.53 6.21 -9.39
N VAL A 185 -5.96 7.24 -8.65
CA VAL A 185 -5.43 8.61 -8.82
C VAL A 185 -3.93 8.65 -8.55
N PHE A 186 -3.45 7.99 -7.50
CA PHE A 186 -2.01 7.92 -7.20
C PHE A 186 -1.21 7.20 -8.29
N VAL A 187 -1.75 6.13 -8.87
CA VAL A 187 -1.12 5.45 -10.01
C VAL A 187 -1.12 6.35 -11.25
N GLY A 188 -2.22 7.03 -11.53
CA GLY A 188 -2.32 8.02 -12.61
C GLY A 188 -1.28 9.14 -12.45
N GLN A 189 -1.15 9.70 -11.24
CA GLN A 189 -0.13 10.69 -10.91
C GLN A 189 1.30 10.13 -11.13
N ALA A 190 1.57 8.90 -10.69
CA ALA A 190 2.87 8.27 -10.88
C ALA A 190 3.22 8.10 -12.37
N VAL A 191 2.26 7.67 -13.20
CA VAL A 191 2.45 7.53 -14.65
C VAL A 191 2.67 8.89 -15.33
N ILE A 192 1.82 9.88 -15.03
CA ILE A 192 1.93 11.22 -15.59
C ILE A 192 3.28 11.86 -15.23
N THR A 193 3.68 11.78 -13.96
CA THR A 193 4.96 12.34 -13.49
C THR A 193 6.15 11.62 -14.08
N THR A 194 6.05 10.30 -14.31
CA THR A 194 7.10 9.53 -15.02
C THR A 194 7.27 10.04 -16.45
N ILE A 195 6.17 10.13 -17.22
CA ILE A 195 6.19 10.59 -18.61
C ILE A 195 6.72 12.03 -18.69
N LEU A 196 6.22 12.92 -17.83
CA LEU A 196 6.65 14.30 -17.78
C LEU A 196 8.14 14.42 -17.43
N GLY A 197 8.63 13.64 -16.46
CA GLY A 197 10.05 13.59 -16.11
C GLY A 197 10.92 13.12 -17.28
N GLY A 198 10.46 12.14 -18.05
CA GLY A 198 11.13 11.68 -19.26
C GLY A 198 11.20 12.76 -20.35
N LEU A 199 10.08 13.43 -20.62
CA LEU A 199 10.03 14.55 -21.60
C LEU A 199 10.94 15.71 -21.19
N MET A 200 10.99 16.03 -19.90
CA MET A 200 11.90 17.03 -19.34
C MET A 200 13.36 16.61 -19.48
N ALA A 201 13.70 15.37 -19.16
CA ALA A 201 15.06 14.85 -19.28
C ALA A 201 15.55 14.80 -20.74
N SER A 202 14.65 14.63 -21.71
CA SER A 202 14.97 14.53 -23.14
C SER A 202 14.89 15.83 -23.93
N ASP A 203 14.67 16.98 -23.29
CA ASP A 203 14.47 18.27 -23.97
C ASP A 203 13.25 18.25 -24.95
N GLN A 204 12.24 17.44 -24.66
CA GLN A 204 11.06 17.23 -25.54
C GLN A 204 9.77 17.76 -24.91
N VAL A 205 9.87 18.77 -24.04
CA VAL A 205 8.68 19.33 -23.38
C VAL A 205 7.84 20.05 -24.43
N PRO A 206 6.55 19.70 -24.59
CA PRO A 206 5.69 20.42 -25.51
C PRO A 206 5.66 21.89 -25.12
N PHE A 207 5.61 22.79 -26.11
CA PHE A 207 5.58 24.25 -25.96
C PHE A 207 6.92 24.94 -25.61
N PHE A 208 8.00 24.20 -25.32
CA PHE A 208 9.32 24.78 -25.07
C PHE A 208 10.34 24.24 -26.07
N PRO A 209 10.97 25.09 -26.92
CA PRO A 209 11.92 24.64 -27.94
C PRO A 209 13.20 24.02 -27.35
N HIS A 210 13.69 24.60 -26.25
CA HIS A 210 14.82 24.14 -25.48
C HIS A 210 14.55 24.41 -24.01
N VAL A 211 14.96 23.47 -23.18
CA VAL A 211 14.73 23.45 -21.75
C VAL A 211 16.10 23.47 -21.08
N ASP A 212 16.28 24.37 -20.11
CA ASP A 212 17.55 24.52 -19.40
C ASP A 212 17.99 23.22 -18.74
N ILE A 213 19.31 23.01 -18.65
CA ILE A 213 19.90 21.82 -18.02
C ILE A 213 19.37 21.57 -16.61
N SER A 214 19.08 22.64 -15.84
CA SER A 214 18.48 22.53 -14.50
C SER A 214 17.12 21.83 -14.50
N ILE A 215 16.30 22.06 -15.54
CA ILE A 215 14.99 21.44 -15.70
C ILE A 215 15.15 19.99 -16.20
N GLN A 216 16.12 19.71 -17.07
CA GLN A 216 16.43 18.34 -17.50
C GLN A 216 16.92 17.49 -16.32
N VAL A 217 17.76 18.07 -15.46
CA VAL A 217 18.21 17.45 -14.20
C VAL A 217 17.01 17.16 -13.30
N LEU A 218 16.13 18.15 -13.13
CA LEU A 218 14.88 17.95 -12.38
C LEU A 218 14.03 16.81 -12.98
N GLY A 219 14.03 16.63 -14.31
CA GLY A 219 13.33 15.56 -15.01
C GLY A 219 13.72 14.14 -14.56
N PHE A 220 15.02 13.86 -14.36
CA PHE A 220 15.40 12.53 -13.84
C PHE A 220 15.14 12.38 -12.33
N TRP A 221 15.14 13.48 -11.58
CA TRP A 221 14.75 13.48 -10.16
C TRP A 221 13.26 13.23 -9.94
N PHE A 222 12.40 13.46 -10.93
CA PHE A 222 10.95 13.21 -10.82
C PHE A 222 10.60 11.77 -10.44
N VAL A 223 11.39 10.79 -10.92
CA VAL A 223 11.18 9.38 -10.58
C VAL A 223 11.25 9.17 -9.06
N TRP A 224 12.23 9.79 -8.40
CA TRP A 224 12.40 9.69 -6.96
C TRP A 224 11.47 10.62 -6.18
N LEU A 225 11.27 11.87 -6.63
CA LEU A 225 10.51 12.88 -5.89
C LEU A 225 8.99 12.70 -5.99
N PHE A 226 8.50 12.18 -7.11
CA PHE A 226 7.06 12.11 -7.38
C PHE A 226 6.60 10.69 -7.65
N THR A 227 7.27 9.94 -8.54
CA THR A 227 6.80 8.61 -8.93
C THR A 227 6.83 7.63 -7.75
N VAL A 228 7.98 7.48 -7.07
CA VAL A 228 8.12 6.55 -5.93
C VAL A 228 7.18 6.92 -4.76
N PRO A 229 7.10 8.19 -4.29
CA PRO A 229 6.16 8.57 -3.25
C PRO A 229 4.69 8.38 -3.63
N SER A 230 4.30 8.67 -4.89
CA SER A 230 2.94 8.41 -5.38
C SER A 230 2.61 6.92 -5.34
N LEU A 231 3.52 6.05 -5.78
CA LEU A 231 3.32 4.60 -5.69
C LEU A 231 3.27 4.11 -4.24
N ARG A 232 4.05 4.71 -3.34
CA ARG A 232 4.04 4.36 -1.91
C ARG A 232 2.75 4.77 -1.20
N ALA A 233 2.14 5.90 -1.59
CA ALA A 233 0.94 6.43 -0.96
C ALA A 233 -0.30 5.52 -1.08
N ARG A 234 -0.36 4.65 -2.10
CA ARG A 234 -1.53 3.80 -2.38
C ARG A 234 -1.75 2.63 -1.41
N LYS A 235 -0.90 2.48 -0.38
CA LYS A 235 -0.76 1.27 0.46
C LYS A 235 -0.52 0.01 -0.39
N PRO A 236 0.68 -0.14 -0.98
CA PRO A 236 1.05 -1.34 -1.74
C PRO A 236 1.03 -2.59 -0.86
N GLY A 237 0.84 -3.77 -1.48
CA GLY A 237 0.93 -5.06 -0.79
C GLY A 237 2.35 -5.34 -0.28
N ALA A 238 2.54 -6.40 0.52
CA ALA A 238 3.80 -6.66 1.24
C ALA A 238 5.05 -6.74 0.34
N SER A 239 4.98 -7.48 -0.77
CA SER A 239 6.11 -7.64 -1.71
C SER A 239 6.44 -6.35 -2.47
N GLU A 240 5.39 -5.65 -2.93
CA GLU A 240 5.53 -4.37 -3.62
C GLU A 240 6.04 -3.27 -2.69
N LYS A 241 5.65 -3.30 -1.42
CA LYS A 241 6.15 -2.38 -0.41
C LYS A 241 7.67 -2.52 -0.26
N VAL A 242 8.18 -3.75 -0.16
CA VAL A 242 9.63 -4.00 -0.10
C VAL A 242 10.33 -3.47 -1.34
N ALA A 243 9.77 -3.71 -2.54
CA ALA A 243 10.30 -3.15 -3.78
C ALA A 243 10.38 -1.62 -3.76
N LEU A 244 9.31 -0.94 -3.29
CA LEU A 244 9.25 0.51 -3.25
C LEU A 244 10.17 1.12 -2.18
N ASP A 245 10.34 0.46 -1.03
CA ASP A 245 11.28 0.90 0.01
C ASP A 245 12.75 0.77 -0.50
N ILE A 246 13.07 -0.31 -1.23
CA ILE A 246 14.39 -0.46 -1.90
C ILE A 246 14.55 0.62 -2.98
N ALA A 247 13.54 0.82 -3.83
CA ALA A 247 13.59 1.81 -4.91
C ALA A 247 13.78 3.23 -4.37
N PHE A 248 13.15 3.57 -3.23
CA PHE A 248 13.29 4.85 -2.57
C PHE A 248 14.75 5.14 -2.14
N LEU A 249 15.51 4.11 -1.76
CA LEU A 249 16.94 4.22 -1.45
C LEU A 249 17.85 4.12 -2.67
N ALA A 250 17.53 3.23 -3.60
CA ALA A 250 18.38 2.96 -4.76
C ALA A 250 18.37 4.12 -5.76
N THR A 251 17.20 4.68 -6.06
CA THR A 251 17.04 5.75 -7.05
C THR A 251 17.91 6.99 -6.77
N PRO A 252 18.00 7.55 -5.54
CA PRO A 252 18.87 8.70 -5.29
C PRO A 252 20.35 8.31 -5.37
N VAL A 253 20.74 7.10 -4.97
CA VAL A 253 22.11 6.60 -5.12
C VAL A 253 22.49 6.52 -6.60
N VAL A 254 21.62 5.98 -7.46
CA VAL A 254 21.82 5.96 -8.91
C VAL A 254 21.87 7.38 -9.46
N SER A 255 20.99 8.27 -9.03
CA SER A 255 20.97 9.67 -9.45
C SER A 255 22.25 10.44 -9.09
N PHE A 256 22.88 10.12 -7.96
CA PHE A 256 24.17 10.70 -7.57
C PHE A 256 25.37 10.03 -8.22
N ALA A 257 25.33 8.72 -8.48
CA ALA A 257 26.45 7.97 -9.06
C ALA A 257 26.54 8.10 -10.60
N MET A 258 25.40 8.16 -11.28
CA MET A 258 25.35 8.18 -12.74
C MET A 258 26.06 9.39 -13.41
N PRO A 259 26.03 10.62 -12.85
CA PRO A 259 26.77 11.77 -13.39
C PRO A 259 28.29 11.54 -13.56
N PHE A 260 28.87 10.60 -12.81
CA PHE A 260 30.29 10.23 -12.95
C PHE A 260 30.57 9.36 -14.18
N ILE A 261 29.55 8.69 -14.72
CA ILE A 261 29.64 7.81 -15.89
C ILE A 261 29.16 8.53 -17.15
N THR A 262 28.00 9.19 -17.05
CA THR A 262 27.34 9.90 -18.15
C THR A 262 26.91 11.28 -17.68
N LYS A 263 27.25 12.31 -18.46
CA LYS A 263 26.84 13.69 -18.19
C LYS A 263 25.45 14.01 -18.76
N GLU A 264 24.95 13.14 -19.63
CA GLU A 264 23.66 13.31 -20.29
C GLU A 264 22.50 12.96 -19.34
N PRO A 265 21.46 13.80 -19.20
CA PRO A 265 20.31 13.53 -18.32
C PRO A 265 19.45 12.33 -18.74
N VAL A 266 19.31 12.08 -20.04
CA VAL A 266 18.44 11.00 -20.58
C VAL A 266 18.87 9.60 -20.09
N PRO A 267 20.16 9.20 -20.20
CA PRO A 267 20.64 7.95 -19.61
C PRO A 267 20.40 7.85 -18.10
N ILE A 268 20.51 8.95 -17.35
CA ILE A 268 20.28 8.97 -15.89
C ILE A 268 18.80 8.67 -15.60
N TYR A 269 17.88 9.30 -16.32
CA TYR A 269 16.44 9.03 -16.22
C TYR A 269 16.15 7.54 -16.49
N TRP A 270 16.65 6.98 -17.58
CA TRP A 270 16.42 5.56 -17.89
C TRP A 270 17.05 4.62 -16.88
N ALA A 271 18.21 4.97 -16.30
CA ALA A 271 18.80 4.19 -15.22
C ALA A 271 17.92 4.21 -13.95
N ASN A 272 17.30 5.34 -13.62
CA ASN A 272 16.33 5.42 -12.52
C ASN A 272 15.08 4.57 -12.80
N ILE A 273 14.53 4.59 -14.03
CA ILE A 273 13.42 3.71 -14.42
C ILE A 273 13.82 2.24 -14.36
N ALA A 274 14.98 1.88 -14.89
CA ALA A 274 15.50 0.52 -14.83
C ALA A 274 15.70 0.06 -13.39
N THR A 275 16.17 0.95 -12.50
CA THR A 275 16.32 0.69 -11.07
C THR A 275 14.97 0.43 -10.41
N LEU A 276 13.96 1.26 -10.68
CA LEU A 276 12.60 1.05 -10.17
C LEU A 276 12.05 -0.31 -10.63
N VAL A 277 12.16 -0.63 -11.92
CA VAL A 277 11.71 -1.92 -12.47
C VAL A 277 12.49 -3.09 -11.87
N ALA A 278 13.80 -2.95 -11.69
CA ALA A 278 14.63 -3.97 -11.05
C ALA A 278 14.24 -4.20 -9.59
N CYS A 279 13.93 -3.14 -8.84
CA CYS A 279 13.43 -3.25 -7.46
C CYS A 279 12.08 -3.96 -7.41
N TYR A 280 11.18 -3.65 -8.36
CA TYR A 280 9.93 -4.37 -8.54
C TYR A 280 10.17 -5.86 -8.82
N GLY A 281 11.04 -6.17 -9.80
CA GLY A 281 11.42 -7.54 -10.12
C GLY A 281 11.99 -8.28 -8.89
N TYR A 282 12.85 -7.62 -8.11
CA TYR A 282 13.39 -8.17 -6.86
C TYR A 282 12.30 -8.42 -5.81
N GLY A 283 11.40 -7.47 -5.57
CA GLY A 283 10.31 -7.63 -4.61
C GLY A 283 9.35 -8.77 -4.98
N PHE A 284 9.10 -9.01 -6.28
CA PHE A 284 8.22 -10.10 -6.71
C PHE A 284 8.91 -11.47 -6.81
N THR A 285 10.23 -11.51 -6.98
CA THR A 285 11.01 -12.77 -7.09
C THR A 285 11.57 -13.24 -5.75
N VAL A 286 12.06 -12.31 -4.92
CA VAL A 286 12.69 -12.59 -3.62
C VAL A 286 11.76 -12.24 -2.45
N GLY A 287 10.76 -11.37 -2.68
CA GLY A 287 9.79 -10.98 -1.66
C GLY A 287 8.52 -11.84 -1.62
N LYS A 288 8.52 -13.03 -2.23
CA LYS A 288 7.62 -14.08 -1.76
C LYS A 288 8.09 -14.46 -0.36
N PRO A 289 7.25 -14.36 0.68
CA PRO A 289 7.60 -14.91 1.96
C PRO A 289 7.62 -16.43 1.78
N ASP A 290 8.80 -17.02 1.60
CA ASP A 290 9.03 -18.39 2.05
C ASP A 290 9.00 -18.31 3.59
N ASP A 291 7.81 -18.52 4.10
CA ASP A 291 7.43 -19.21 5.34
C ASP A 291 8.57 -20.05 5.93
N GLY A 292 9.36 -19.39 6.77
CA GLY A 292 10.52 -19.99 7.40
C GLY A 292 11.36 -18.92 8.07
N GLU A 293 11.35 -18.93 9.39
CA GLU A 293 12.22 -18.18 10.29
C GLU A 293 13.54 -17.68 9.64
N GLY A 294 13.70 -16.35 9.52
CA GLY A 294 15.03 -15.74 9.34
C GLY A 294 15.56 -15.63 7.90
N GLY A 295 14.72 -15.69 6.88
CA GLY A 295 15.11 -15.64 5.46
C GLY A 295 15.44 -14.27 4.85
N ALA A 296 15.64 -13.18 5.61
CA ALA A 296 16.41 -12.05 5.08
C ALA A 296 17.84 -12.55 4.93
N SER A 297 18.17 -13.06 3.73
CA SER A 297 19.35 -13.86 3.33
C SER A 297 20.34 -14.11 4.47
N LYS A 298 20.73 -15.38 4.69
CA LYS A 298 21.82 -15.74 5.61
C LYS A 298 23.15 -14.97 5.37
N SER A 299 23.22 -14.08 4.38
CA SER A 299 24.35 -13.18 4.10
C SER A 299 24.04 -11.67 4.13
N GLN A 300 22.85 -11.19 4.53
CA GLN A 300 22.62 -9.74 4.60
C GLN A 300 23.27 -9.17 5.88
N PRO A 301 24.21 -8.21 5.73
CA PRO A 301 24.93 -7.67 6.87
C PRO A 301 23.98 -6.89 7.79
N LYS A 302 24.23 -6.92 9.10
CA LYS A 302 23.32 -6.39 10.14
C LYS A 302 22.91 -4.92 9.91
N TRP A 303 23.79 -4.11 9.33
CA TRP A 303 23.51 -2.71 8.99
C TRP A 303 22.43 -2.57 7.90
N LEU A 304 22.40 -3.49 6.93
CA LEU A 304 21.41 -3.48 5.85
C LEU A 304 20.02 -3.89 6.39
N LYS A 305 19.98 -4.89 7.29
CA LYS A 305 18.75 -5.24 8.02
C LYS A 305 18.26 -4.07 8.88
N PHE A 306 19.17 -3.36 9.53
CA PHE A 306 18.83 -2.15 10.29
C PHE A 306 18.27 -1.05 9.38
N ILE A 307 18.87 -0.81 8.21
CA ILE A 307 18.37 0.17 7.24
C ILE A 307 16.97 -0.22 6.73
N PHE A 308 16.77 -1.45 6.27
CA PHE A 308 15.45 -1.89 5.80
C PHE A 308 14.41 -1.83 6.91
N LYS A 309 14.77 -2.26 8.12
CA LYS A 309 13.90 -2.13 9.29
C LYS A 309 13.60 -0.66 9.60
N SER A 310 14.59 0.23 9.52
CA SER A 310 14.45 1.68 9.72
C SER A 310 13.54 2.35 8.67
N LEU A 311 13.56 1.89 7.42
CA LEU A 311 12.63 2.36 6.38
C LEU A 311 11.20 1.86 6.61
N ASP A 312 11.05 0.71 7.26
CA ASP A 312 9.77 0.09 7.55
C ASP A 312 9.04 0.68 8.77
N PHE A 313 9.71 1.48 9.61
CA PHE A 313 9.11 2.05 10.83
C PHE A 313 7.93 3.02 10.59
N GLY A 314 7.62 3.40 9.35
CA GLY A 314 6.45 4.22 9.01
C GLY A 314 5.18 3.45 8.61
N SER A 315 5.25 2.14 8.40
CA SER A 315 4.19 1.37 7.73
C SER A 315 3.20 0.66 8.68
N GLY A 316 3.40 0.77 10.00
CA GLY A 316 2.52 0.15 10.98
C GLY A 316 2.94 -1.27 11.38
N GLN A 317 4.25 -1.54 11.55
CA GLN A 317 4.69 -2.72 12.30
C GLN A 317 4.01 -2.80 13.68
N GLU A 318 3.68 -1.65 14.28
CA GLU A 318 2.93 -1.53 15.54
C GLU A 318 1.42 -1.78 15.40
N ARG A 319 0.89 -1.91 14.16
CA ARG A 319 -0.52 -2.24 13.89
C ARG A 319 -0.71 -3.67 13.38
N GLY A 320 0.38 -4.37 13.05
CA GLY A 320 0.37 -5.66 12.36
C GLY A 320 1.13 -6.80 13.05
N VAL A 321 1.70 -6.61 14.25
CA VAL A 321 2.32 -7.73 15.01
C VAL A 321 1.35 -8.92 15.13
N ARG A 322 0.03 -8.67 15.18
CA ARG A 322 -0.99 -9.72 15.21
C ARG A 322 -1.22 -10.44 13.89
N GLY A 323 -1.02 -9.82 12.73
CA GLY A 323 -1.20 -10.50 11.43
C GLY A 323 -0.10 -11.52 11.18
N ALA A 324 1.16 -11.08 11.24
CA ALA A 324 2.31 -11.95 11.09
C ALA A 324 2.44 -12.98 12.23
N ALA A 325 1.99 -12.67 13.46
CA ALA A 325 1.93 -13.66 14.54
C ALA A 325 0.78 -14.66 14.35
N ARG A 326 -0.35 -14.25 13.76
CA ARG A 326 -1.49 -15.13 13.44
C ARG A 326 -1.15 -16.09 12.31
N ASP A 327 -0.46 -15.61 11.27
CA ASP A 327 -0.05 -16.44 10.15
C ASP A 327 0.92 -17.55 10.63
N ARG A 328 1.88 -17.21 11.50
CA ARG A 328 2.76 -18.19 12.19
C ARG A 328 1.99 -19.20 13.05
N LEU A 329 0.89 -18.78 13.66
CA LEU A 329 0.07 -19.65 14.50
C LEU A 329 -0.75 -20.61 13.65
N ASN A 330 -1.22 -20.16 12.49
CA ASN A 330 -1.93 -20.99 11.53
C ASN A 330 -1.01 -22.01 10.84
N GLU A 331 0.22 -21.60 10.50
CA GLU A 331 1.26 -22.51 9.99
C GLU A 331 1.59 -23.60 11.02
N LYS A 332 1.85 -23.22 12.28
CA LYS A 332 2.10 -24.21 13.35
C LYS A 332 0.92 -25.17 13.57
N LYS A 333 -0.32 -24.69 13.38
CA LYS A 333 -1.51 -25.55 13.45
C LYS A 333 -1.59 -26.50 12.25
N GLN A 334 -1.23 -26.05 11.05
CA GLN A 334 -1.15 -26.91 9.87
C GLN A 334 -0.06 -27.96 10.00
N GLU A 335 1.15 -27.59 10.41
CA GLU A 335 2.25 -28.53 10.67
C GLU A 335 1.87 -29.59 11.70
N LYS A 336 1.17 -29.18 12.77
CA LYS A 336 0.69 -30.10 13.81
C LYS A 336 -0.42 -31.02 13.30
N GLN A 337 -1.33 -30.53 12.47
CA GLN A 337 -2.37 -31.36 11.84
C GLN A 337 -1.80 -32.35 10.83
N GLU A 338 -0.76 -31.96 10.08
CA GLU A 338 -0.04 -32.87 9.18
C GLU A 338 0.68 -33.97 9.97
N GLN A 339 1.33 -33.63 11.09
CA GLN A 339 1.95 -34.63 11.98
C GLN A 339 0.93 -35.60 12.59
N GLU A 340 -0.23 -35.10 13.03
CA GLU A 340 -1.31 -35.96 13.57
C GLU A 340 -1.93 -36.87 12.49
N GLN A 341 -2.00 -36.43 11.22
CA GLN A 341 -2.44 -37.26 10.10
C GLN A 341 -1.39 -38.32 9.71
N GLU A 342 -0.10 -37.99 9.76
CA GLU A 342 0.97 -38.96 9.53
C GLU A 342 1.00 -40.04 10.61
N GLU A 343 0.80 -39.67 11.88
CA GLU A 343 0.75 -40.61 13.01
C GLU A 343 -0.46 -41.55 12.92
N GLN A 344 -1.65 -41.04 12.54
CA GLN A 344 -2.85 -41.87 12.31
C GLN A 344 -2.75 -42.79 11.08
N SER A 345 -1.84 -42.53 10.16
CA SER A 345 -1.63 -43.38 8.97
C SER A 345 -0.66 -44.54 9.21
N GLN A 346 0.05 -44.55 10.34
CA GLN A 346 1.05 -45.56 10.70
C GLN A 346 0.51 -46.64 11.67
N ASP A 347 -0.65 -46.40 12.29
CA ASP A 347 -1.39 -47.37 13.12
C ASP A 347 -2.41 -48.20 12.31
#